data_AF-A0A2I1R5G3-F1
#
_entry.id   AF-A0A2I1R5G3-F1
#
_cell.length_a   1.000
_cell.length_b   1.000
_cell.length_c   1.000
_cell.angle_alpha   90.00
_cell.angle_beta   90.00
_cell.angle_gamma   90.00
#
_symmetry.space_group_name_H-M   'P 1'
#
loop_
_entity.id
_entity.type
_entity.pdbx_description
1 polymer ?
#
loop_
_entity_poly.entity_id
_entity_poly.type
_entity_poly.pdbx_seq_one_letter_code
_entity_poly.pdbx_strand_id
1 'polypeptide(L)'
;MSDTTDIDPTSTPDLTTDSDVDPLDDTISIEDTEKTTGRAAGLRARAQDAEAARDAALTLVEALRQREAERLAETKLAAVADLWEYGTVSPADLIDDAGLIDPAKVEAAVDELLEARPGLAKSELRRPTPGSYADQGQFRTGRVVSKRKSWADVF
;
A
#
# COMPACT_ATOMS: atom_id res chain seq x y z
N MET A 1 18.22 -48.02 14.79
CA MET A 1 19.68 -47.93 14.99
C MET A 1 19.99 -46.46 15.10
N SER A 2 20.23 -45.99 16.32
CA SER A 2 20.51 -44.61 16.66
C SER A 2 22.00 -44.38 16.54
N ASP A 3 22.44 -43.47 15.67
CA ASP A 3 23.81 -42.97 15.68
C ASP A 3 23.78 -41.55 16.24
N THR A 4 24.05 -41.48 17.54
CA THR A 4 24.38 -40.27 18.29
C THR A 4 25.86 -40.04 18.09
N THR A 5 26.23 -39.07 17.23
CA THR A 5 27.61 -38.59 17.21
C THR A 5 27.76 -37.49 18.25
N ASP A 6 28.38 -37.92 19.33
CA ASP A 6 28.97 -37.16 20.43
C ASP A 6 29.96 -36.12 19.85
N ILE A 7 29.75 -34.83 20.16
CA ILE A 7 30.71 -33.77 19.86
C ILE A 7 31.26 -33.31 21.20
N ASP A 8 32.45 -33.81 21.52
CA ASP A 8 33.23 -33.51 22.72
C ASP A 8 33.81 -32.08 22.64
N PRO A 9 33.46 -31.15 23.55
CA PRO A 9 33.97 -29.79 23.52
C PRO A 9 35.13 -29.63 24.52
N THR A 10 36.32 -30.13 24.23
CA THR A 10 37.54 -29.69 24.94
C THR A 10 38.77 -29.87 24.07
N SER A 11 39.14 -28.81 23.34
CA SER A 11 40.48 -28.67 22.80
C SER A 11 40.86 -27.20 22.91
N THR A 12 41.28 -26.80 24.11
CA THR A 12 41.96 -25.53 24.37
C THR A 12 43.42 -25.70 23.93
N PRO A 13 43.88 -25.06 22.83
CA PRO A 13 45.31 -24.99 22.59
C PRO A 13 45.94 -24.05 23.63
N ASP A 14 46.89 -24.62 24.36
CA ASP A 14 47.84 -23.94 25.25
C ASP A 14 48.64 -22.90 24.44
N LEU A 15 48.35 -21.63 24.67
CA LEU A 15 49.08 -20.49 24.12
C LEU A 15 50.01 -19.95 25.21
N THR A 16 51.08 -20.70 25.48
CA THR A 16 52.27 -20.11 26.09
C THR A 16 53.01 -19.33 24.99
N THR A 17 52.66 -18.04 24.84
CA THR A 17 53.46 -17.09 24.07
C THR A 17 53.99 -16.06 25.05
N ASP A 18 55.13 -16.40 25.62
CA ASP A 18 56.11 -15.47 26.15
C ASP A 18 56.58 -14.63 24.96
N SER A 19 56.07 -13.41 24.85
CA SER A 19 56.56 -12.43 23.90
C SER A 19 56.80 -11.16 24.69
N ASP A 20 58.08 -10.88 24.84
CA ASP A 20 58.65 -9.59 25.22
C ASP A 20 57.69 -8.45 24.91
N VAL A 21 57.21 -7.81 25.98
CA VAL A 21 56.56 -6.50 25.88
C VAL A 21 57.67 -5.50 25.58
N ASP A 22 58.05 -5.43 24.30
CA ASP A 22 58.66 -4.25 23.72
C ASP A 22 57.64 -3.12 23.91
N PRO A 23 57.97 -2.02 24.62
CA PRO A 23 57.04 -0.93 24.77
C PRO A 23 56.84 -0.33 23.38
N LEU A 24 55.77 -0.76 22.71
CA LEU A 24 55.27 -0.10 21.51
C LEU A 24 55.20 1.39 21.83
N ASP A 25 56.04 2.12 21.10
CA ASP A 25 56.00 3.56 20.94
C ASP A 25 54.60 3.93 20.45
N ASP A 26 53.68 4.08 21.40
CA ASP A 26 52.26 4.32 21.21
C ASP A 26 52.01 5.79 20.89
N THR A 27 52.85 6.36 20.01
CA THR A 27 52.46 7.52 19.22
C THR A 27 51.51 7.01 18.14
N ILE A 28 50.25 6.77 18.51
CA ILE A 28 49.17 6.76 17.53
C ILE A 28 49.25 8.11 16.82
N SER A 29 49.76 8.10 15.58
CA SER A 29 49.90 9.31 14.78
C SER A 29 48.52 9.95 14.68
N ILE A 30 48.44 11.24 15.01
CA ILE A 30 47.19 12.01 15.00
C ILE A 30 46.48 11.87 13.63
N GLU A 31 47.27 11.71 12.55
CA GLU A 31 46.76 11.45 11.20
C GLU A 31 46.01 10.12 11.04
N ASP A 32 46.41 9.05 11.74
CA ASP A 32 45.72 7.77 11.69
C ASP A 32 44.44 7.76 12.53
N THR A 33 44.42 8.51 13.64
CA THR A 33 43.21 8.74 14.44
C THR A 33 42.19 9.58 13.66
N GLU A 34 42.62 10.59 12.92
CA GLU A 34 41.74 11.41 12.06
C GLU A 34 41.19 10.62 10.86
N LYS A 35 42.01 9.77 10.21
CA LYS A 35 41.56 8.91 9.11
C LYS A 35 40.57 7.84 9.57
N THR A 36 40.76 7.26 10.76
CA THR A 36 39.86 6.25 11.34
C THR A 36 38.55 6.85 11.81
N THR A 37 38.58 8.01 12.49
CA THR A 37 37.38 8.74 12.90
C THR A 37 36.58 9.26 11.71
N GLY A 38 37.24 9.76 10.66
CA GLY A 38 36.61 10.16 9.40
C GLY A 38 35.96 8.99 8.65
N ARG A 39 36.61 7.81 8.61
CA ARG A 39 36.00 6.58 8.08
C ARG A 39 34.77 6.14 8.90
N ALA A 40 34.85 6.17 10.23
CA ALA A 40 33.74 5.82 11.09
C ALA A 40 32.55 6.80 10.93
N ALA A 41 32.82 8.10 10.79
CA ALA A 41 31.81 9.10 10.48
C ALA A 41 31.14 8.83 9.11
N GLY A 42 31.94 8.54 8.07
CA GLY A 42 31.42 8.19 6.75
C GLY A 42 30.58 6.91 6.73
N LEU A 43 30.94 5.90 7.53
CA LEU A 43 30.16 4.68 7.68
C LEU A 43 28.80 4.94 8.36
N ARG A 44 28.76 5.79 9.40
CA ARG A 44 27.51 6.19 10.05
C ARG A 44 26.59 6.95 9.09
N ALA A 45 27.15 7.90 8.33
CA ALA A 45 26.39 8.63 7.32
C ALA A 45 25.78 7.68 6.28
N ARG A 46 26.57 6.73 5.75
CA ARG A 46 26.06 5.72 4.82
C ARG A 46 24.99 4.82 5.41
N ALA A 47 25.09 4.48 6.70
CA ALA A 47 24.05 3.69 7.38
C ALA A 47 22.74 4.48 7.48
N GLN A 48 22.81 5.76 7.86
CA GLN A 48 21.64 6.64 7.90
C GLN A 48 21.02 6.86 6.52
N ASP A 49 21.85 7.06 5.48
CA ASP A 49 21.38 7.19 4.11
C ASP A 49 20.67 5.91 3.64
N ALA A 50 21.19 4.73 4.01
CA ALA A 50 20.59 3.44 3.69
C ALA A 50 19.25 3.22 4.42
N GLU A 51 19.17 3.58 5.70
CA GLU A 51 17.92 3.52 6.48
C GLU A 51 16.86 4.45 5.88
N ALA A 52 17.24 5.70 5.53
CA ALA A 52 16.34 6.65 4.88
C ALA A 52 15.86 6.14 3.51
N ALA A 53 16.75 5.55 2.72
CA ALA A 53 16.39 4.94 1.44
C ALA A 53 15.45 3.75 1.60
N ARG A 54 15.64 2.92 2.65
CA ARG A 54 14.75 1.80 2.97
C ARG A 54 13.35 2.31 3.30
N ASP A 55 13.24 3.31 4.17
CA ASP A 55 11.95 3.85 4.59
C ASP A 55 11.22 4.54 3.43
N ALA A 56 11.95 5.26 2.57
CA ALA A 56 11.41 5.78 1.32
C ALA A 56 10.90 4.67 0.39
N ALA A 57 11.60 3.54 0.28
CA ALA A 57 11.14 2.41 -0.51
C ALA A 57 9.89 1.76 0.07
N LEU A 58 9.83 1.58 1.40
CA LEU A 58 8.67 1.01 2.10
C LEU A 58 7.41 1.86 1.90
N THR A 59 7.52 3.18 2.08
CA THR A 59 6.38 4.10 1.83
C THR A 59 5.87 4.04 0.39
N LEU A 60 6.77 3.93 -0.60
CA LEU A 60 6.38 3.76 -2.00
C LEU A 60 5.67 2.41 -2.25
N VAL A 61 6.19 1.33 -1.67
CA VAL A 61 5.59 0.00 -1.80
C VAL A 61 4.19 -0.03 -1.16
N GLU A 62 4.01 0.57 0.00
CA GLU A 62 2.70 0.70 0.65
C GLU A 62 1.71 1.47 -0.24
N ALA A 63 2.13 2.60 -0.81
CA ALA A 63 1.28 3.38 -1.72
C ALA A 63 0.90 2.59 -2.99
N LEU A 64 1.83 1.81 -3.55
CA LEU A 64 1.55 0.95 -4.72
C LEU A 64 0.60 -0.20 -4.37
N ARG A 65 0.78 -0.83 -3.21
CA ARG A 65 -0.12 -1.87 -2.70
C ARG A 65 -1.53 -1.34 -2.49
N GLN A 66 -1.66 -0.18 -1.86
CA GLN A 66 -2.96 0.45 -1.63
C GLN A 66 -3.66 0.75 -2.97
N ARG A 67 -2.94 1.31 -3.95
CA ARG A 67 -3.48 1.55 -5.30
C ARG A 67 -3.89 0.27 -6.01
N GLU A 68 -3.15 -0.82 -5.84
CA GLU A 68 -3.51 -2.09 -6.47
C GLU A 68 -4.77 -2.70 -5.85
N ALA A 69 -4.90 -2.65 -4.52
CA ALA A 69 -6.13 -3.06 -3.84
C ALA A 69 -7.34 -2.23 -4.29
N GLU A 70 -7.17 -0.91 -4.41
CA GLU A 70 -8.21 -0.01 -4.95
C GLU A 70 -8.58 -0.37 -6.40
N ARG A 71 -7.59 -0.65 -7.26
CA ARG A 71 -7.80 -1.07 -8.65
C ARG A 71 -8.65 -2.34 -8.74
N LEU A 72 -8.41 -3.30 -7.86
CA LEU A 72 -9.19 -4.54 -7.80
C LEU A 72 -10.61 -4.28 -7.30
N ALA A 73 -10.76 -3.45 -6.28
CA ALA A 73 -12.06 -3.08 -5.69
C ALA A 73 -12.95 -2.25 -6.64
N GLU A 74 -12.36 -1.49 -7.57
CA GLU A 74 -13.09 -0.65 -8.56
C GLU A 74 -14.08 -1.45 -9.42
N THR A 75 -13.87 -2.77 -9.53
CA THR A 75 -14.75 -3.67 -10.26
C THR A 75 -16.14 -3.78 -9.64
N LYS A 76 -16.25 -3.74 -8.31
CA LYS A 76 -17.51 -3.94 -7.56
C LYS A 76 -17.97 -2.70 -6.79
N LEU A 77 -17.05 -1.90 -6.26
CA LEU A 77 -17.39 -0.69 -5.47
C LEU A 77 -17.63 0.53 -6.36
N ALA A 78 -18.59 1.38 -5.96
CA ALA A 78 -18.85 2.67 -6.58
C ALA A 78 -17.72 3.67 -6.30
N ALA A 79 -17.24 3.72 -5.06
CA ALA A 79 -16.06 4.48 -4.65
C ALA A 79 -15.06 3.53 -3.96
N VAL A 80 -13.84 3.48 -4.48
CA VAL A 80 -12.80 2.56 -3.97
C VAL A 80 -12.32 2.92 -2.56
N ALA A 81 -12.39 4.21 -2.18
CA ALA A 81 -12.04 4.69 -0.85
C ALA A 81 -12.92 4.08 0.25
N ASP A 82 -14.15 3.67 -0.09
CA ASP A 82 -15.08 3.03 0.86
C ASP A 82 -14.52 1.74 1.45
N LEU A 83 -13.62 1.05 0.72
CA LEU A 83 -12.92 -0.14 1.21
C LEU A 83 -12.11 0.18 2.49
N TRP A 84 -11.53 1.37 2.57
CA TRP A 84 -10.70 1.79 3.72
C TRP A 84 -11.51 2.53 4.79
N GLU A 85 -12.51 3.33 4.38
CA GLU A 85 -13.31 4.11 5.33
C GLU A 85 -14.34 3.26 6.09
N TYR A 86 -14.90 2.24 5.43
CA TYR A 86 -15.97 1.41 5.98
C TYR A 86 -15.62 -0.07 6.05
N GLY A 87 -14.60 -0.52 5.32
CA GLY A 87 -14.08 -1.87 5.47
C GLY A 87 -13.39 -2.07 6.82
N THR A 88 -13.38 -3.31 7.28
CA THR A 88 -12.72 -3.75 8.50
C THR A 88 -11.26 -4.19 8.26
N VAL A 89 -10.78 -4.05 7.02
CA VAL A 89 -9.49 -4.57 6.56
C VAL A 89 -8.45 -3.46 6.43
N SER A 90 -7.21 -3.78 6.79
CA SER A 90 -6.04 -2.96 6.53
C SER A 90 -5.28 -3.48 5.28
N PRO A 91 -4.42 -2.67 4.66
CA PRO A 91 -3.58 -3.13 3.54
C PRO A 91 -2.73 -4.36 3.87
N ALA A 92 -2.35 -4.55 5.15
CA ALA A 92 -1.55 -5.68 5.60
C ALA A 92 -2.36 -6.99 5.71
N ASP A 93 -3.68 -6.93 5.80
CA ASP A 93 -4.52 -8.12 5.83
C ASP A 93 -4.73 -8.71 4.43
N LEU A 94 -4.51 -7.88 3.40
CA LEU A 94 -4.78 -8.17 2.00
C LEU A 94 -3.54 -8.65 1.23
N ILE A 95 -2.39 -8.85 1.89
CA ILE A 95 -1.18 -9.35 1.24
C ILE A 95 -1.09 -10.89 1.24
N ASP A 96 -0.43 -11.44 0.24
CA ASP A 96 -0.04 -12.84 0.14
C ASP A 96 1.34 -13.10 0.79
N ASP A 97 1.79 -14.36 0.72
CA ASP A 97 3.09 -14.79 1.24
C ASP A 97 4.28 -14.17 0.46
N ALA A 98 4.04 -13.67 -0.76
CA ALA A 98 5.02 -12.94 -1.56
C ALA A 98 5.06 -11.44 -1.22
N GLY A 99 4.17 -10.97 -0.34
CA GLY A 99 4.02 -9.56 0.02
C GLY A 99 3.39 -8.71 -1.09
N LEU A 100 2.64 -9.32 -2.00
CA LEU A 100 1.82 -8.64 -3.00
C LEU A 100 0.35 -8.65 -2.56
N ILE A 101 -0.48 -7.79 -3.14
CA ILE A 101 -1.92 -7.81 -2.86
C ILE A 101 -2.52 -9.09 -3.43
N ASP A 102 -3.20 -9.85 -2.57
CA ASP A 102 -3.95 -11.04 -2.93
C ASP A 102 -5.34 -10.66 -3.46
N PRO A 103 -5.64 -10.88 -4.75
CA PRO A 103 -6.93 -10.51 -5.31
C PRO A 103 -8.11 -11.25 -4.67
N ALA A 104 -7.91 -12.49 -4.21
CA ALA A 104 -8.98 -13.25 -3.58
C ALA A 104 -9.36 -12.67 -2.22
N LYS A 105 -8.38 -12.18 -1.44
CA LYS A 105 -8.63 -11.50 -0.16
C LYS A 105 -9.32 -10.17 -0.36
N VAL A 106 -8.91 -9.39 -1.36
CA VAL A 106 -9.58 -8.13 -1.71
C VAL A 106 -11.03 -8.41 -2.11
N GLU A 107 -11.26 -9.43 -2.94
CA GLU A 107 -12.61 -9.78 -3.38
C GLU A 107 -13.51 -10.18 -2.21
N ALA A 108 -13.01 -11.03 -1.29
CA ALA A 108 -13.73 -11.42 -0.09
C ALA A 108 -14.07 -10.23 0.82
N ALA A 109 -13.11 -9.31 1.03
CA ALA A 109 -13.33 -8.12 1.85
C ALA A 109 -14.37 -7.17 1.23
N VAL A 110 -14.35 -7.02 -0.10
CA VAL A 110 -15.34 -6.22 -0.82
C VAL A 110 -16.72 -6.86 -0.73
N ASP A 111 -16.82 -8.18 -0.88
CA ASP A 111 -18.09 -8.89 -0.79
C ASP A 111 -18.69 -8.78 0.63
N GLU A 112 -17.88 -8.94 1.69
CA GLU A 112 -18.31 -8.72 3.07
C GLU A 112 -18.82 -7.28 3.29
N LEU A 113 -18.10 -6.28 2.75
CA LEU A 113 -18.52 -4.88 2.83
C LEU A 113 -19.86 -4.64 2.11
N LEU A 114 -20.06 -5.26 0.94
CA LEU A 114 -21.29 -5.15 0.17
C LEU A 114 -22.47 -5.89 0.81
N GLU A 115 -22.22 -7.01 1.48
CA GLU A 115 -23.24 -7.69 2.29
C GLU A 115 -23.72 -6.80 3.45
N ALA A 116 -22.79 -6.12 4.13
CA ALA A 116 -23.13 -5.18 5.19
C ALA A 116 -23.80 -3.90 4.65
N ARG A 117 -23.38 -3.45 3.46
CA ARG A 117 -23.78 -2.16 2.86
C ARG A 117 -23.99 -2.28 1.35
N PRO A 118 -25.13 -2.83 0.91
CA PRO A 118 -25.39 -3.06 -0.51
C PRO A 118 -25.41 -1.77 -1.35
N GLY A 119 -25.72 -0.62 -0.74
CA GLY A 119 -25.75 0.68 -1.43
C GLY A 119 -24.39 1.21 -1.90
N LEU A 120 -23.28 0.58 -1.51
CA LEU A 120 -21.93 0.94 -1.98
C LEU A 120 -21.56 0.24 -3.29
N ALA A 121 -22.39 -0.71 -3.76
CA ALA A 121 -22.15 -1.44 -4.99
C ALA A 121 -22.26 -0.52 -6.21
N LYS A 122 -21.33 -0.68 -7.15
CA LYS A 122 -21.33 0.02 -8.44
C LYS A 122 -22.58 -0.28 -9.27
N SER A 123 -23.19 -1.46 -9.10
CA SER A 123 -24.44 -1.83 -9.75
C SER A 123 -25.65 -1.03 -9.28
N GLU A 124 -25.62 -0.51 -8.04
CA GLU A 124 -26.69 0.33 -7.48
C GLU A 124 -26.64 1.77 -8.00
N LEU A 125 -25.56 2.16 -8.67
CA LEU A 125 -25.55 3.32 -9.58
C LEU A 125 -26.36 3.01 -10.84
N ARG A 126 -27.62 2.57 -10.67
CA ARG A 126 -28.57 2.44 -11.77
C ARG A 126 -28.63 3.78 -12.49
N ARG A 127 -28.21 3.79 -13.76
CA ARG A 127 -28.49 4.90 -14.66
C ARG A 127 -29.99 5.17 -14.60
N PRO A 128 -30.43 6.44 -14.47
CA PRO A 128 -31.85 6.74 -14.59
C PRO A 128 -32.35 6.13 -15.90
N THR A 129 -33.39 5.32 -15.84
CA THR A 129 -34.04 4.76 -17.02
C THR A 129 -34.38 5.94 -17.95
N PRO A 130 -33.97 5.95 -19.23
CA PRO A 130 -34.33 7.01 -20.15
C PRO A 130 -35.85 7.19 -20.15
N GLY A 131 -36.34 8.36 -19.73
CA GLY A 131 -37.78 8.65 -19.56
C GLY A 131 -38.31 8.55 -18.12
N SER A 132 -37.48 8.18 -17.14
CA SER A 132 -37.81 8.16 -15.70
C SER A 132 -37.51 9.46 -14.97
N TYR A 133 -37.15 10.53 -15.67
CA TYR A 133 -37.05 11.84 -15.01
C TYR A 133 -38.40 12.14 -14.37
N ALA A 134 -38.41 12.26 -13.04
CA ALA A 134 -39.54 12.84 -12.35
C ALA A 134 -39.69 14.25 -12.94
N ASP A 135 -40.75 14.47 -13.69
CA ASP A 135 -41.18 15.78 -14.17
C ASP A 135 -41.46 16.62 -12.91
N GLN A 136 -40.43 17.29 -12.39
CA GLN A 136 -40.48 18.12 -11.18
C GLN A 136 -41.19 19.46 -11.46
N GLY A 137 -42.30 19.41 -12.20
CA GLY A 137 -43.18 20.55 -12.45
C GLY A 137 -42.60 21.61 -13.39
N GLN A 138 -41.40 21.41 -13.94
CA GLN A 138 -40.91 22.26 -15.02
C GLN A 138 -41.58 21.78 -16.31
N PHE A 139 -42.45 22.62 -16.87
CA PHE A 139 -43.23 22.44 -18.12
C PHE A 139 -44.69 21.98 -18.04
N ARG A 140 -45.36 21.98 -16.89
CA ARG A 140 -46.84 22.03 -16.88
C ARG A 140 -47.37 23.45 -17.15
N THR A 141 -46.97 24.04 -18.28
CA THR A 141 -47.77 25.10 -18.91
C THR A 141 -48.71 24.40 -19.88
N GLY A 142 -49.99 24.33 -19.52
CA GLY A 142 -51.02 23.75 -20.37
C GLY A 142 -51.08 24.49 -21.71
N ARG A 143 -50.44 23.94 -22.74
CA ARG A 143 -50.67 24.37 -24.12
C ARG A 143 -51.87 23.59 -24.64
N VAL A 144 -53.06 24.09 -24.33
CA VAL A 144 -54.24 23.74 -25.13
C VAL A 144 -53.97 24.30 -26.52
N VAL A 145 -53.57 23.44 -27.46
CA VAL A 145 -53.43 23.82 -28.87
C VAL A 145 -54.85 24.01 -29.39
N SER A 146 -55.41 25.20 -29.21
CA SER A 146 -56.58 25.61 -29.99
C SER A 146 -56.10 25.75 -31.44
N LYS A 147 -56.65 24.92 -32.32
CA LYS A 147 -56.47 25.06 -33.78
C LYS A 147 -56.90 26.46 -34.17
N ARG A 148 -55.94 27.35 -34.46
CA ARG A 148 -56.23 28.64 -35.08
C ARG A 148 -56.32 28.41 -36.58
N LYS A 149 -57.44 28.81 -37.19
CA LYS A 149 -57.61 28.84 -38.65
C LYS A 149 -56.43 29.59 -39.26
N SER A 150 -55.71 28.90 -40.13
CA SER A 150 -54.60 29.50 -40.86
C SER A 150 -55.12 30.11 -42.16
N TRP A 151 -54.39 31.07 -42.70
CA TRP A 151 -54.74 31.86 -43.89
C TRP A 151 -54.86 31.03 -45.18
N ALA A 152 -54.52 29.73 -45.13
CA ALA A 152 -54.78 28.76 -46.19
C ALA A 152 -56.27 28.32 -46.28
N ASP A 153 -57.09 28.58 -45.26
CA ASP A 153 -58.53 28.27 -45.27
C ASP A 153 -59.40 29.41 -45.83
N VAL A 154 -58.80 30.46 -46.41
CA VAL A 154 -59.51 31.69 -46.83
C VAL A 154 -59.48 31.93 -48.35
N PHE A 155 -58.73 31.14 -49.13
CA PHE A 155 -58.71 31.23 -50.60
C PHE A 155 -58.99 29.88 -51.25
#